data_AF-A0A7X7FPF2-F1
#
_entry.id   AF-A0A7X7FPF2-F1
#
_cell.length_a   1.000
_cell.length_b   1.000
_cell.length_c   1.000
_cell.angle_alpha   90.00
_cell.angle_beta   90.00
_cell.angle_gamma   90.00
#
_symmetry.space_group_name_H-M   'P 1'
#
loop_
_entity.id
_entity.type
_entity.pdbx_description
1 polymer ?
#
loop_
_entity_poly.entity_id
_entity_poly.type
_entity_poly.pdbx_seq_one_letter_code
_entity_poly.pdbx_strand_id
1 'polypeptide(L)'
;CRTLCPLGALLGVFSRFALWRIDRDPNKCTDCGMCRKHCEGACDPDAKLRRSECFVCFNCIDSCPHGALGFAFLPARAGEVTWPDASRRRAILAAVGGVIFYPFTKLAGKTTRDFSSKAIRPPGSVEEQEFLARCLKCGQCIRVCPTNVLQPAMLETGIEGMWTPVMNFRMGFCQLNCTACGHVCPTGAIQRLTVEQKQGLGEFASTGPIRLGTAHYDLGRCLPWSKNIPCVVCEEVCPTSPKAIHTEQRRLLIRDGKKMVVSATPVTVTVSEYPMEGQSVGQRSVFAPNSYRGDPTAGYYVQLFHRDGTSETHRIIANDVDTLMIGELNPAGGQLVNGSRFAQTPERGDVATIEIELKVPKIDTELCIGCGLCEYHCPVVGDRRPVYVTAEGETRSEAQADDARNRSFRLVK
;
A
#
# COMPACT_ATOMS: atom_id res chain seq x y z
N CYS A 1 22.57 -17.04 -6.17
CA CYS A 1 21.65 -18.21 -6.17
C CYS A 1 22.39 -19.56 -6.11
N ARG A 2 23.50 -19.77 -6.84
CA ARG A 2 24.20 -21.07 -6.95
C ARG A 2 24.71 -21.67 -5.62
N THR A 3 25.22 -20.85 -4.72
CA THR A 3 25.79 -21.29 -3.42
C THR A 3 24.96 -20.86 -2.21
N LEU A 4 24.09 -19.87 -2.38
CA LEU A 4 23.27 -19.27 -1.30
C LEU A 4 21.89 -19.93 -1.19
N CYS A 5 21.38 -20.56 -2.26
CA CYS A 5 20.07 -21.23 -2.23
C CYS A 5 20.19 -22.58 -1.50
N PRO A 6 19.51 -22.78 -0.35
CA PRO A 6 19.60 -24.03 0.40
C PRO A 6 19.14 -25.24 -0.42
N LEU A 7 18.10 -25.05 -1.24
CA LEU A 7 17.59 -26.09 -2.13
C LEU A 7 18.60 -26.43 -3.24
N GLY A 8 19.25 -25.43 -3.84
CA GLY A 8 20.29 -25.66 -4.85
C GLY A 8 21.49 -26.43 -4.29
N ALA A 9 21.93 -26.10 -3.08
CA ALA A 9 22.98 -26.84 -2.38
C ALA A 9 22.57 -28.30 -2.09
N LEU A 10 21.33 -28.52 -1.64
CA LEU A 10 20.79 -29.85 -1.38
C LEU A 10 20.73 -30.71 -2.66
N LEU A 11 20.14 -30.16 -3.73
CA LEU A 11 20.05 -30.84 -5.03
C LEU A 11 21.44 -31.12 -5.62
N GLY A 12 22.40 -30.21 -5.43
CA GLY A 12 23.80 -30.42 -5.80
C GLY A 12 24.41 -31.65 -5.13
N VAL A 13 24.11 -31.92 -3.86
CA VAL A 13 24.57 -33.15 -3.15
C VAL A 13 23.95 -34.40 -3.75
N PHE A 14 22.65 -34.39 -4.09
CA PHE A 14 21.96 -35.55 -4.65
C PHE A 14 22.29 -35.80 -6.13
N SER A 15 22.66 -34.77 -6.88
CA SER A 15 23.05 -34.88 -8.30
C SER A 15 24.20 -35.86 -8.56
N ARG A 16 25.01 -36.17 -7.55
CA ARG A 16 26.10 -37.16 -7.62
C ARG A 16 25.62 -38.57 -8.02
N PHE A 17 24.36 -38.87 -7.71
CA PHE A 17 23.73 -40.16 -7.98
C PHE A 17 23.06 -40.21 -9.36
N ALA A 18 23.17 -39.16 -10.18
CA ALA A 18 22.62 -39.14 -11.53
C ALA A 18 23.24 -40.27 -12.38
N LEU A 19 22.38 -41.19 -12.81
CA LEU A 19 22.76 -42.31 -13.68
C LEU A 19 23.03 -41.83 -15.11
N TRP A 20 22.19 -40.92 -15.59
CA TRP A 20 22.28 -40.29 -16.89
C TRP A 20 22.99 -38.95 -16.79
N ARG A 21 24.02 -38.75 -17.61
CA ARG A 21 24.93 -37.61 -17.48
C ARG A 21 25.39 -37.12 -18.85
N ILE A 22 25.78 -35.85 -18.90
CA ILE A 22 26.49 -35.31 -20.06
C ILE A 22 27.91 -35.86 -20.03
N ASP A 23 28.32 -36.46 -21.14
CA ASP A 23 29.64 -37.02 -21.33
C ASP A 23 30.38 -36.26 -22.44
N ARG A 24 31.70 -36.14 -22.29
CA ARG A 24 32.56 -35.47 -23.25
C ARG A 24 33.52 -36.50 -23.84
N ASP A 25 33.57 -36.57 -25.16
CA ASP A 25 34.61 -37.28 -25.89
C ASP A 25 35.81 -36.33 -26.11
N PRO A 26 36.94 -36.51 -25.39
CA PRO A 26 38.10 -35.65 -25.53
C PRO A 26 38.74 -35.75 -26.93
N ASN A 27 38.53 -36.85 -27.66
CA ASN A 27 39.14 -37.03 -28.98
C ASN A 27 38.42 -36.21 -30.07
N LYS A 28 37.16 -35.85 -29.85
CA LYS A 28 36.36 -35.02 -30.78
C LYS A 28 36.36 -33.54 -30.39
N CYS A 29 36.79 -33.21 -29.18
CA CYS A 29 36.71 -31.86 -28.66
C CYS A 29 37.93 -31.03 -29.08
N THR A 30 37.68 -29.84 -29.62
CA THR A 30 38.71 -28.88 -30.09
C THR A 30 38.91 -27.70 -29.13
N ASP A 31 38.33 -27.76 -27.91
CA ASP A 31 38.35 -26.68 -26.91
C ASP A 31 37.85 -25.31 -27.44
N CYS A 32 36.91 -25.32 -28.40
CA CYS A 32 36.34 -24.09 -28.97
C CYS A 32 35.51 -23.22 -28.01
N GLY A 33 35.17 -23.71 -26.80
CA GLY A 33 34.47 -22.96 -25.75
C GLY A 33 32.97 -22.68 -26.00
N MET A 34 32.40 -23.10 -27.12
CA MET A 34 31.01 -22.82 -27.49
C MET A 34 29.99 -23.40 -26.50
N CYS A 35 30.22 -24.63 -26.04
CA CYS A 35 29.37 -25.29 -25.06
C CYS A 35 29.43 -24.61 -23.68
N ARG A 36 30.56 -24.01 -23.30
CA ARG A 36 30.71 -23.24 -22.06
C ARG A 36 29.90 -21.96 -22.10
N LYS A 37 29.94 -21.25 -23.23
CA LYS A 37 29.21 -19.99 -23.44
C LYS A 37 27.68 -20.18 -23.33
N HIS A 38 27.17 -21.34 -23.75
CA HIS A 38 25.73 -21.67 -23.70
C HIS A 38 25.33 -22.51 -22.48
N CYS A 39 26.22 -22.63 -21.49
CA CYS A 39 25.95 -23.41 -20.28
C CYS A 39 25.26 -22.57 -19.20
N GLU A 40 23.93 -22.69 -19.11
CA GLU A 40 23.11 -22.02 -18.08
C GLU A 40 23.45 -22.47 -16.64
N GLY A 41 23.94 -23.70 -16.50
CA GLY A 41 24.40 -24.23 -15.22
C GLY A 41 25.80 -23.72 -14.82
N ALA A 42 26.51 -23.06 -15.73
CA ALA A 42 27.93 -22.71 -15.57
C ALA A 42 28.76 -23.89 -15.05
N CYS A 43 28.52 -25.10 -15.55
CA CYS A 43 29.13 -26.35 -15.06
C CYS A 43 30.41 -26.77 -15.80
N ASP A 44 30.97 -25.90 -16.66
CA ASP A 44 32.19 -26.13 -17.46
C ASP A 44 32.18 -27.45 -18.27
N PRO A 45 31.27 -27.60 -19.26
CA PRO A 45 31.15 -28.82 -20.08
C PRO A 45 32.35 -29.10 -21.00
N ASP A 46 33.17 -28.08 -21.27
CA ASP A 46 34.41 -28.11 -22.03
C ASP A 46 35.65 -28.43 -21.19
N ALA A 47 35.52 -28.60 -19.88
CA ALA A 47 36.65 -28.92 -18.99
C ALA A 47 36.30 -30.12 -18.11
N LYS A 48 36.39 -29.97 -16.78
CA LYS A 48 35.87 -30.97 -15.84
C LYS A 48 34.44 -30.60 -15.47
N LEU A 49 33.48 -31.35 -15.99
CA LEU A 49 32.06 -31.09 -15.79
C LEU A 49 31.72 -31.13 -14.28
N ARG A 50 31.21 -30.03 -13.75
CA ARG A 50 30.69 -29.93 -12.37
C ARG A 50 29.27 -30.46 -12.29
N ARG A 51 29.11 -31.70 -11.83
CA ARG A 51 27.80 -32.38 -11.76
C ARG A 51 26.78 -31.63 -10.92
N SER A 52 27.23 -31.08 -9.79
CA SER A 52 26.38 -30.36 -8.83
C SER A 52 25.76 -29.08 -9.37
N GLU A 53 26.22 -28.60 -10.54
CA GLU A 53 25.77 -27.37 -11.16
C GLU A 53 25.08 -27.61 -12.51
N CYS A 54 25.10 -28.85 -13.04
CA CYS A 54 24.52 -29.17 -14.33
C CYS A 54 23.00 -29.38 -14.22
N PHE A 55 22.21 -28.57 -14.93
CA PHE A 55 20.76 -28.74 -15.03
C PHE A 55 20.30 -29.72 -16.11
N VAL A 56 21.25 -30.32 -16.86
CA VAL A 56 20.96 -31.24 -17.97
C VAL A 56 19.97 -30.63 -18.98
N CYS A 57 20.17 -29.37 -19.34
CA CYS A 57 19.31 -28.64 -20.29
C CYS A 57 19.64 -28.91 -21.77
N PHE A 58 20.68 -29.69 -22.05
CA PHE A 58 21.17 -30.06 -23.39
C PHE A 58 21.69 -28.95 -24.31
N ASN A 59 21.58 -27.67 -23.93
CA ASN A 59 22.12 -26.54 -24.70
C ASN A 59 23.59 -26.72 -25.13
N CYS A 60 24.42 -27.35 -24.29
CA CYS A 60 25.82 -27.62 -24.60
C CYS A 60 26.03 -28.70 -25.67
N ILE A 61 25.12 -29.67 -25.77
CA ILE A 61 25.11 -30.70 -26.82
C ILE A 61 24.71 -30.05 -28.14
N ASP A 62 23.62 -29.30 -28.14
CA ASP A 62 23.07 -28.64 -29.34
C ASP A 62 24.04 -27.60 -29.93
N SER A 63 24.78 -26.89 -29.07
CA SER A 63 25.75 -25.87 -29.49
C SER A 63 27.12 -26.43 -29.89
N CYS A 64 27.36 -27.75 -29.79
CA CYS A 64 28.66 -28.34 -30.09
C CYS A 64 28.80 -28.63 -31.61
N PRO A 65 29.63 -27.88 -32.36
CA PRO A 65 29.78 -28.10 -33.80
C PRO A 65 30.54 -29.38 -34.15
N HIS A 66 31.23 -29.98 -33.18
CA HIS A 66 32.09 -31.15 -33.36
C HIS A 66 31.48 -32.45 -32.84
N GLY A 67 30.24 -32.42 -32.30
CA GLY A 67 29.59 -33.61 -31.74
C GLY A 67 30.38 -34.26 -30.60
N ALA A 68 31.14 -33.47 -29.85
CA ALA A 68 32.03 -33.94 -28.78
C ALA A 68 31.31 -34.13 -27.43
N LEU A 69 30.04 -33.74 -27.33
CA LEU A 69 29.22 -33.87 -26.13
C LEU A 69 28.04 -34.79 -26.42
N GLY A 70 27.72 -35.67 -25.47
CA GLY A 70 26.61 -36.60 -25.57
C GLY A 70 25.89 -36.81 -24.24
N PHE A 71 24.75 -37.48 -24.29
CA PHE A 71 24.02 -37.91 -23.10
C PHE A 71 24.15 -39.42 -22.94
N ALA A 72 24.86 -39.84 -21.89
CA ALA A 72 25.25 -41.22 -21.70
C ALA A 72 24.71 -41.80 -20.39
N PHE A 73 24.43 -43.10 -20.41
CA PHE A 73 24.14 -43.88 -19.21
C PHE A 73 25.46 -44.33 -18.57
N LEU A 74 25.68 -43.93 -17.32
CA LEU A 74 26.86 -44.26 -16.54
C LEU A 74 28.23 -43.98 -17.22
N PRO A 75 28.49 -42.78 -17.77
CA PRO A 75 29.78 -42.46 -18.39
C PRO A 75 30.94 -42.49 -17.38
N ALA A 76 32.15 -42.67 -17.93
CA ALA A 76 33.40 -42.76 -17.18
C ALA A 76 33.67 -41.49 -16.37
N ARG A 77 34.05 -41.64 -15.10
CA ARG A 77 34.16 -40.50 -14.16
C ARG A 77 35.41 -39.62 -14.37
N ALA A 78 36.27 -39.94 -15.33
CA ALA A 78 37.60 -39.33 -15.48
C ALA A 78 37.57 -37.82 -15.81
N GLY A 79 36.46 -37.32 -16.37
CA GLY A 79 36.27 -35.91 -16.76
C GLY A 79 35.36 -35.10 -15.85
N GLU A 80 35.02 -35.55 -14.62
CA GLU A 80 33.93 -34.94 -13.85
C GLU A 80 34.32 -34.55 -12.41
N VAL A 81 33.87 -33.38 -11.94
CA VAL A 81 33.93 -32.99 -10.54
C VAL A 81 32.65 -33.44 -9.84
N THR A 82 32.80 -34.34 -8.86
CA THR A 82 31.68 -35.02 -8.19
C THR A 82 31.23 -34.33 -6.91
N TRP A 83 32.09 -33.52 -6.29
CA TRP A 83 31.81 -32.83 -5.03
C TRP A 83 31.76 -31.32 -5.24
N PRO A 84 30.76 -30.61 -4.67
CA PRO A 84 30.81 -29.17 -4.51
C PRO A 84 32.07 -28.79 -3.72
N ASP A 85 32.69 -27.66 -4.05
CA ASP A 85 33.86 -27.13 -3.35
C ASP A 85 33.47 -26.55 -1.97
N ALA A 86 33.09 -27.44 -1.06
CA ALA A 86 32.67 -27.13 0.29
C ALA A 86 33.55 -27.89 1.28
N SER A 87 34.34 -27.15 2.06
CA SER A 87 35.16 -27.75 3.11
C SER A 87 34.29 -28.42 4.17
N ARG A 88 34.77 -29.51 4.76
CA ARG A 88 34.06 -30.28 5.82
C ARG A 88 33.56 -29.38 6.97
N ARG A 89 34.34 -28.34 7.32
CA ARG A 89 33.96 -27.34 8.33
C ARG A 89 32.77 -26.49 7.90
N ARG A 90 32.75 -26.01 6.65
CA ARG A 90 31.61 -25.25 6.10
C ARG A 90 30.33 -26.10 6.04
N ALA A 91 30.44 -27.37 5.67
CA ALA A 91 29.31 -28.29 5.65
C ALA A 91 28.71 -28.52 7.05
N ILE A 92 29.56 -28.73 8.06
CA ILE A 92 29.11 -28.88 9.46
C ILE A 92 28.47 -27.59 9.98
N LEU A 93 29.09 -26.43 9.74
CA LEU A 93 28.54 -25.15 10.16
C LEU A 93 27.18 -24.86 9.50
N ALA A 94 27.03 -25.17 8.21
CA ALA A 94 25.75 -25.02 7.51
C ALA A 94 24.68 -25.97 8.07
N ALA A 95 25.03 -27.22 8.39
CA ALA A 95 24.10 -28.17 8.99
C ALA A 95 23.64 -27.74 10.39
N VAL A 96 24.57 -27.36 11.27
CA VAL A 96 24.26 -26.86 12.61
C VAL A 96 23.46 -25.56 12.54
N GLY A 97 23.85 -24.64 11.66
CA GLY A 97 23.11 -23.40 11.41
C GLY A 97 21.66 -23.68 10.97
N GLY A 98 21.44 -24.62 10.06
CA GLY A 98 20.10 -25.03 9.63
C GLY A 98 19.26 -25.64 10.75
N VAL A 99 19.85 -26.51 11.57
CA VAL A 99 19.18 -27.15 12.72
C VAL A 99 18.78 -26.13 13.80
N ILE A 100 19.59 -25.10 14.03
CA ILE A 100 19.28 -24.02 14.98
C ILE A 100 18.27 -23.02 14.39
N PHE A 101 18.36 -22.74 13.08
CA PHE A 101 17.52 -21.74 12.42
C PHE A 101 16.05 -22.18 12.25
N TYR A 102 15.81 -23.47 12.01
CA TYR A 102 14.44 -24.00 11.87
C TYR A 102 13.54 -23.76 13.09
N PRO A 103 13.92 -24.14 14.34
CA PRO A 103 13.10 -23.84 15.51
C PRO A 103 13.03 -22.33 15.78
N PHE A 104 14.08 -21.55 15.52
CA PHE A 104 14.08 -20.10 15.73
C PHE A 104 13.01 -19.39 14.88
N THR A 105 12.92 -19.75 13.59
CA THR A 105 11.91 -19.18 12.68
C THR A 105 10.47 -19.57 13.06
N LYS A 106 10.27 -20.80 13.53
CA LYS A 106 8.97 -21.30 14.01
C LYS A 106 8.55 -20.70 15.36
N LEU A 107 9.50 -20.40 16.24
CA LEU A 107 9.23 -19.77 17.54
C LEU A 107 8.88 -18.29 17.36
N ALA A 108 9.58 -17.59 16.46
CA ALA A 108 9.32 -16.19 16.14
C ALA A 108 7.95 -15.94 15.49
N GLY A 109 7.40 -16.92 14.75
CA GLY A 109 6.09 -16.81 14.10
C GLY A 109 4.88 -17.14 14.99
N LYS A 110 5.07 -17.82 16.13
CA LYS A 110 3.96 -18.27 17.01
C LYS A 110 3.67 -17.33 18.19
N THR A 111 4.52 -16.35 18.45
CA THR A 111 4.46 -15.55 19.68
C THR A 111 3.43 -14.42 19.67
N THR A 112 2.90 -14.01 18.52
CA THR A 112 1.85 -12.99 18.46
C THR A 112 0.81 -13.33 17.40
N ARG A 113 -0.46 -13.44 17.82
CA ARG A 113 -1.64 -13.48 16.93
C ARG A 113 -1.93 -12.12 16.28
N ASP A 114 -1.05 -11.14 16.47
CA ASP A 114 -1.18 -9.82 15.88
C ASP A 114 -0.79 -9.90 14.41
N PHE A 115 -1.81 -9.88 13.57
CA PHE A 115 -1.67 -9.64 12.15
C PHE A 115 -0.97 -8.30 11.95
N SER A 116 0.07 -8.28 11.12
CA SER A 116 0.60 -7.00 10.66
C SER A 116 -0.50 -6.32 9.85
N SER A 117 -0.95 -5.13 10.27
CA SER A 117 -1.96 -4.34 9.54
C SER A 117 -1.51 -3.98 8.11
N LYS A 118 -0.24 -4.21 7.78
CA LYS A 118 0.37 -4.03 6.47
C LYS A 118 0.35 -5.30 5.61
N ALA A 119 -0.05 -6.45 6.15
CA ALA A 119 -0.06 -7.75 5.47
C ALA A 119 -1.31 -7.94 4.60
N ILE A 120 -1.56 -7.01 3.67
CA ILE A 120 -2.77 -7.04 2.85
C ILE A 120 -2.62 -8.11 1.77
N ARG A 121 -3.38 -9.20 1.87
CA ARG A 121 -3.24 -10.38 0.99
C ARG A 121 -4.15 -10.30 -0.24
N PRO A 122 -3.80 -10.98 -1.36
CA PRO A 122 -4.67 -11.05 -2.54
C PRO A 122 -6.11 -11.53 -2.21
N PRO A 123 -7.11 -11.14 -3.02
CA PRO A 123 -8.49 -11.62 -2.85
C PRO A 123 -8.55 -13.15 -2.85
N GLY A 124 -9.34 -13.72 -1.93
CA GLY A 124 -9.51 -15.17 -1.78
C GLY A 124 -8.41 -15.84 -0.97
N SER A 125 -7.48 -15.09 -0.38
CA SER A 125 -6.51 -15.66 0.55
C SER A 125 -7.21 -16.21 1.79
N VAL A 126 -6.85 -17.41 2.21
CA VAL A 126 -7.30 -18.00 3.49
C VAL A 126 -6.73 -17.23 4.69
N GLU A 127 -7.08 -17.61 5.92
CA GLU A 127 -6.53 -17.01 7.15
C GLU A 127 -4.99 -17.02 7.17
N GLU A 128 -4.34 -16.06 7.83
CA GLU A 128 -2.87 -15.86 7.71
C GLU A 128 -2.03 -17.08 8.09
N GLN A 129 -2.31 -17.76 9.21
CA GLN A 129 -1.51 -18.92 9.60
C GLN A 129 -1.68 -20.06 8.61
N GLU A 130 -2.91 -20.28 8.16
CA GLU A 130 -3.21 -21.26 7.12
C GLU A 130 -2.57 -20.89 5.77
N PHE A 131 -2.57 -19.61 5.44
CA PHE A 131 -1.96 -19.06 4.23
C PHE A 131 -0.46 -19.32 4.23
N LEU A 132 0.23 -19.00 5.33
CA LEU A 132 1.66 -19.24 5.50
C LEU A 132 2.01 -20.74 5.46
N ALA A 133 1.11 -21.61 5.94
CA ALA A 133 1.29 -23.05 5.85
C ALA A 133 1.10 -23.61 4.43
N ARG A 134 0.19 -23.04 3.64
CA ARG A 134 -0.13 -23.50 2.27
C ARG A 134 0.72 -22.84 1.20
N CYS A 135 1.27 -21.65 1.43
CA CYS A 135 1.97 -20.87 0.41
C CYS A 135 3.37 -21.44 0.11
N LEU A 136 3.59 -21.89 -1.14
CA LEU A 136 4.91 -22.36 -1.60
C LEU A 136 5.87 -21.24 -2.02
N LYS A 137 5.46 -19.97 -1.90
CA LYS A 137 6.25 -18.79 -2.29
C LYS A 137 6.73 -18.85 -3.76
N CYS A 138 5.90 -19.42 -4.64
CA CYS A 138 6.25 -19.65 -6.05
C CYS A 138 6.16 -18.39 -6.95
N GLY A 139 5.61 -17.29 -6.44
CA GLY A 139 5.51 -16.01 -7.14
C GLY A 139 4.54 -15.94 -8.33
N GLN A 140 3.78 -16.99 -8.63
CA GLN A 140 2.89 -17.00 -9.81
C GLN A 140 1.77 -15.96 -9.72
N CYS A 141 1.20 -15.77 -8.53
CA CYS A 141 0.19 -14.74 -8.28
C CYS A 141 0.73 -13.31 -8.48
N ILE A 142 2.00 -13.07 -8.14
CA ILE A 142 2.70 -11.80 -8.38
C ILE A 142 2.87 -11.60 -9.88
N ARG A 143 3.38 -12.60 -10.59
CA ARG A 143 3.66 -12.54 -12.03
C ARG A 143 2.39 -12.32 -12.88
N VAL A 144 1.27 -12.91 -12.51
CA VAL A 144 0.00 -12.80 -13.26
C VAL A 144 -0.75 -11.50 -12.97
N CYS A 145 -0.33 -10.72 -11.96
CA CYS A 145 -1.04 -9.52 -11.54
C CYS A 145 -0.93 -8.39 -12.58
N PRO A 146 -2.03 -7.97 -13.24
CA PRO A 146 -1.95 -7.00 -14.33
C PRO A 146 -1.61 -5.58 -13.85
N THR A 147 -1.97 -5.24 -12.61
CA THR A 147 -1.70 -3.92 -12.01
C THR A 147 -0.37 -3.87 -11.26
N ASN A 148 0.36 -4.99 -11.18
CA ASN A 148 1.60 -5.11 -10.42
C ASN A 148 1.46 -4.71 -8.92
N VAL A 149 0.24 -4.73 -8.37
CA VAL A 149 0.01 -4.38 -6.95
C VAL A 149 0.59 -5.43 -6.00
N LEU A 150 0.64 -6.70 -6.44
CA LEU A 150 1.20 -7.78 -5.65
C LEU A 150 2.73 -7.72 -5.71
N GLN A 151 3.35 -7.62 -4.54
CA GLN A 151 4.80 -7.57 -4.36
C GLN A 151 5.23 -8.66 -3.35
N PRO A 152 6.46 -9.18 -3.45
CA PRO A 152 6.98 -10.09 -2.43
C PRO A 152 7.19 -9.32 -1.12
N ALA A 153 6.59 -9.81 -0.04
CA ALA A 153 6.84 -9.29 1.30
C ALA A 153 8.31 -9.50 1.68
N MET A 154 8.87 -8.54 2.41
CA MET A 154 10.21 -8.63 2.96
C MET A 154 10.11 -9.08 4.41
N LEU A 155 10.13 -8.14 5.34
CA LEU A 155 10.07 -8.38 6.78
C LEU A 155 8.80 -7.80 7.42
N GLU A 156 7.92 -7.16 6.63
CA GLU A 156 6.72 -6.50 7.15
C GLU A 156 5.67 -7.48 7.71
N THR A 157 5.74 -8.75 7.29
CA THR A 157 4.86 -9.85 7.69
C THR A 157 5.60 -10.90 8.53
N GLY A 158 6.78 -10.54 9.07
CA GLY A 158 7.65 -11.45 9.80
C GLY A 158 8.49 -12.35 8.89
N ILE A 159 9.36 -13.15 9.51
CA ILE A 159 10.32 -14.02 8.79
C ILE A 159 9.60 -15.12 8.01
N GLU A 160 8.52 -15.69 8.56
CA GLU A 160 7.73 -16.72 7.85
C GLU A 160 7.02 -16.15 6.62
N GLY A 161 6.57 -14.89 6.70
CA GLY A 161 5.92 -14.16 5.61
C GLY A 161 6.87 -13.65 4.54
N MET A 162 8.18 -13.76 4.71
CA MET A 162 9.16 -13.39 3.68
C MET A 162 8.87 -14.09 2.34
N TRP A 163 8.88 -13.33 1.25
CA TRP A 163 8.59 -13.73 -0.15
C TRP A 163 7.15 -14.14 -0.44
N THR A 164 6.24 -14.00 0.53
CA THR A 164 4.81 -14.21 0.28
C THR A 164 4.19 -12.97 -0.38
N PRO A 165 3.10 -13.09 -1.16
CA PRO A 165 2.51 -11.94 -1.86
C PRO A 165 1.77 -11.00 -0.91
N VAL A 166 2.09 -9.71 -0.97
CA VAL A 166 1.38 -8.61 -0.29
C VAL A 166 1.02 -7.53 -1.29
N MET A 167 -0.11 -6.85 -1.06
CA MET A 167 -0.50 -5.71 -1.88
C MET A 167 0.26 -4.46 -1.44
N ASN A 168 0.95 -3.84 -2.39
CA ASN A 168 1.61 -2.55 -2.24
C ASN A 168 0.90 -1.51 -3.09
N PHE A 169 0.03 -0.73 -2.45
CA PHE A 169 -0.81 0.25 -3.14
C PHE A 169 -0.07 1.49 -3.67
N ARG A 170 1.25 1.59 -3.43
CA ARG A 170 2.09 2.57 -4.11
C ARG A 170 2.43 2.18 -5.53
N MET A 171 2.51 0.88 -5.79
CA MET A 171 2.93 0.29 -7.07
C MET A 171 1.73 0.06 -7.99
N GLY A 172 0.54 -0.21 -7.43
CA GLY A 172 -0.68 -0.46 -8.18
C GLY A 172 -1.91 -0.52 -7.29
N PHE A 173 -3.00 -1.09 -7.77
CA PHE A 173 -4.24 -1.29 -7.01
C PHE A 173 -4.88 -2.64 -7.36
N CYS A 174 -5.81 -3.12 -6.54
CA CYS A 174 -6.55 -4.34 -6.84
C CYS A 174 -7.74 -4.04 -7.75
N GLN A 175 -7.70 -4.52 -9.00
CA GLN A 175 -8.77 -4.31 -9.96
C GLN A 175 -10.03 -5.12 -9.60
N LEU A 176 -11.21 -4.49 -9.64
CA LEU A 176 -12.48 -5.13 -9.23
C LEU A 176 -12.85 -6.34 -10.09
N ASN A 177 -12.72 -6.23 -11.41
CA ASN A 177 -13.10 -7.27 -12.37
C ASN A 177 -12.01 -8.34 -12.60
N CYS A 178 -11.14 -8.60 -11.62
CA CYS A 178 -10.00 -9.50 -11.77
C CYS A 178 -9.88 -10.50 -10.61
N THR A 179 -9.71 -11.79 -10.95
CA THR A 179 -9.47 -12.89 -9.99
C THR A 179 -8.27 -13.77 -10.35
N ALA A 180 -7.38 -13.28 -11.23
CA ALA A 180 -6.25 -14.05 -11.80
C ALA A 180 -5.35 -14.75 -10.77
N CYS A 181 -5.09 -14.11 -9.62
CA CYS A 181 -4.21 -14.65 -8.58
C CYS A 181 -4.70 -15.99 -7.98
N GLY A 182 -6.02 -16.21 -7.89
CA GLY A 182 -6.60 -17.46 -7.42
C GLY A 182 -6.53 -18.58 -8.46
N HIS A 183 -6.59 -18.24 -9.75
CA HIS A 183 -6.50 -19.22 -10.85
C HIS A 183 -5.12 -19.87 -10.98
N VAL A 184 -4.06 -19.11 -10.68
CA VAL A 184 -2.66 -19.58 -10.78
C VAL A 184 -2.13 -20.22 -9.49
N CYS A 185 -2.89 -20.17 -8.38
CA CYS A 185 -2.43 -20.68 -7.09
C CYS A 185 -2.58 -22.21 -7.03
N PRO A 186 -1.48 -22.99 -6.95
CA PRO A 186 -1.57 -24.46 -7.00
C PRO A 186 -1.99 -25.08 -5.67
N THR A 187 -1.79 -24.41 -4.55
CA THR A 187 -2.03 -24.96 -3.21
C THR A 187 -3.36 -24.54 -2.59
N GLY A 188 -4.11 -23.65 -3.26
CA GLY A 188 -5.31 -23.06 -2.67
C GLY A 188 -5.02 -22.20 -1.42
N ALA A 189 -3.80 -21.67 -1.28
CA ALA A 189 -3.52 -20.59 -0.33
C ALA A 189 -4.31 -19.31 -0.72
N ILE A 190 -4.50 -19.12 -2.02
CA ILE A 190 -5.43 -18.15 -2.60
C ILE A 190 -6.50 -18.99 -3.30
N GLN A 191 -7.73 -18.92 -2.80
CA GLN A 191 -8.87 -19.65 -3.34
C GLN A 191 -9.28 -19.08 -4.71
N ARG A 192 -9.83 -19.95 -5.55
CA ARG A 192 -10.40 -19.54 -6.84
C ARG A 192 -11.72 -18.81 -6.57
N LEU A 193 -11.81 -17.58 -7.04
CA LEU A 193 -13.01 -16.75 -6.94
C LEU A 193 -13.53 -16.44 -8.34
N THR A 194 -14.85 -16.38 -8.47
CA THR A 194 -15.50 -15.71 -9.60
C THR A 194 -15.48 -14.20 -9.39
N VAL A 195 -15.66 -13.43 -10.47
CA VAL A 195 -15.76 -11.95 -10.36
C VAL A 195 -17.00 -11.55 -9.55
N GLU A 196 -18.10 -12.29 -9.73
CA GLU A 196 -19.34 -12.11 -8.97
C GLU A 196 -19.13 -12.35 -7.48
N GLN A 197 -18.43 -13.42 -7.09
CA GLN A 197 -18.04 -13.67 -5.70
C GLN A 197 -17.21 -12.53 -5.13
N LYS A 198 -16.18 -12.11 -5.86
CA LYS A 198 -15.30 -11.03 -5.40
C LYS A 198 -16.08 -9.74 -5.14
N GLN A 199 -17.09 -9.45 -5.95
CA GLN A 199 -17.90 -8.23 -5.86
C GLN A 199 -19.15 -8.38 -5.01
N GLY A 200 -19.49 -9.58 -4.55
CA GLY A 200 -20.73 -9.83 -3.83
C GLY A 200 -21.97 -9.63 -4.71
N LEU A 201 -21.91 -10.00 -5.98
CA LEU A 201 -23.03 -9.88 -6.93
C LEU A 201 -23.78 -11.21 -7.06
N GLY A 202 -25.03 -11.14 -7.53
CA GLY A 202 -25.86 -12.31 -7.81
C GLY A 202 -26.12 -13.14 -6.55
N GLU A 203 -25.77 -14.42 -6.59
CA GLU A 203 -25.93 -15.36 -5.47
C GLU A 203 -25.14 -14.95 -4.21
N PHE A 204 -24.13 -14.09 -4.36
CA PHE A 204 -23.26 -13.63 -3.28
C PHE A 204 -23.70 -12.30 -2.67
N ALA A 205 -24.83 -11.73 -3.09
CA ALA A 205 -25.35 -10.46 -2.57
C ALA A 205 -25.63 -10.47 -1.07
N SER A 206 -25.98 -11.64 -0.50
CA SER A 206 -26.21 -11.80 0.95
C SER A 206 -24.92 -11.78 1.77
N THR A 207 -23.80 -12.22 1.20
CA THR A 207 -22.49 -12.26 1.86
C THR A 207 -21.72 -10.96 1.66
N GLY A 208 -22.00 -10.24 0.56
CA GLY A 208 -21.32 -9.00 0.21
C GLY A 208 -19.97 -9.24 -0.49
N PRO A 209 -19.28 -8.15 -0.89
CA PRO A 209 -18.00 -8.23 -1.58
C PRO A 209 -16.88 -8.75 -0.67
N ILE A 210 -15.88 -9.36 -1.28
CA ILE A 210 -14.65 -9.73 -0.57
C ILE A 210 -13.88 -8.45 -0.22
N ARG A 211 -13.83 -8.12 1.07
CA ARG A 211 -13.06 -7.01 1.62
C ARG A 211 -11.60 -7.42 1.77
N LEU A 212 -10.72 -6.64 1.16
CA LEU A 212 -9.26 -6.81 1.28
C LEU A 212 -8.68 -6.10 2.50
N GLY A 213 -9.45 -5.19 3.08
CA GLY A 213 -9.00 -4.26 4.11
C GLY A 213 -9.80 -2.97 4.10
N THR A 214 -9.35 -1.98 4.86
CA THR A 214 -10.05 -0.69 5.04
C THR A 214 -9.10 0.47 4.77
N ALA A 215 -9.61 1.53 4.14
CA ALA A 215 -8.85 2.76 3.91
C ALA A 215 -8.95 3.70 5.12
N HIS A 216 -7.86 4.41 5.42
CA HIS A 216 -7.77 5.37 6.52
C HIS A 216 -7.09 6.67 6.05
N TYR A 217 -7.40 7.78 6.73
CA TYR A 217 -6.76 9.08 6.48
C TYR A 217 -5.80 9.49 7.61
N ASP A 218 -4.61 9.92 7.25
CA ASP A 218 -3.74 10.80 8.03
C ASP A 218 -4.12 12.26 7.74
N LEU A 219 -4.91 12.84 8.65
CA LEU A 219 -5.41 14.21 8.53
C LEU A 219 -4.27 15.25 8.49
N GLY A 220 -3.11 14.95 9.09
CA GLY A 220 -1.94 15.84 9.11
C GLY A 220 -1.22 15.94 7.77
N ARG A 221 -1.57 15.11 6.79
CA ARG A 221 -0.98 15.12 5.43
C ARG A 221 -2.01 15.34 4.34
N CYS A 222 -3.28 15.06 4.60
CA CYS A 222 -4.33 15.16 3.59
C CYS A 222 -4.51 16.61 3.15
N LEU A 223 -4.55 16.88 1.84
CA LEU A 223 -4.55 18.25 1.31
C LEU A 223 -5.73 19.10 1.83
N PRO A 224 -6.98 18.59 1.85
CA PRO A 224 -8.10 19.35 2.41
C PRO A 224 -7.98 19.59 3.92
N TRP A 225 -7.52 18.59 4.68
CA TRP A 225 -7.47 18.67 6.14
C TRP A 225 -6.27 19.44 6.70
N SER A 226 -5.09 19.28 6.11
CA SER A 226 -3.85 19.88 6.60
C SER A 226 -3.52 21.21 5.94
N LYS A 227 -3.85 21.36 4.66
CA LYS A 227 -3.42 22.51 3.84
C LYS A 227 -4.57 23.36 3.34
N ASN A 228 -5.82 23.01 3.66
CA ASN A 228 -7.02 23.68 3.16
C ASN A 228 -7.08 23.77 1.62
N ILE A 229 -6.47 22.79 0.93
CA ILE A 229 -6.48 22.71 -0.54
C ILE A 229 -7.58 21.74 -0.97
N PRO A 230 -8.55 22.17 -1.79
CA PRO A 230 -9.65 21.31 -2.23
C PRO A 230 -9.13 20.14 -3.07
N CYS A 231 -9.55 18.92 -2.73
CA CYS A 231 -9.14 17.70 -3.42
C CYS A 231 -10.24 16.65 -3.33
N VAL A 232 -10.68 16.14 -4.48
CA VAL A 232 -11.78 15.15 -4.61
C VAL A 232 -11.32 13.81 -5.18
N VAL A 233 -10.02 13.63 -5.43
CA VAL A 233 -9.45 12.46 -6.14
C VAL A 233 -9.90 11.14 -5.54
N CYS A 234 -9.93 11.02 -4.20
CA CYS A 234 -10.28 9.77 -3.53
C CYS A 234 -11.74 9.37 -3.78
N GLU A 235 -12.65 10.34 -3.87
CA GLU A 235 -14.04 10.09 -4.25
C GLU A 235 -14.14 9.72 -5.73
N GLU A 236 -13.46 10.45 -6.61
CA GLU A 236 -13.51 10.21 -8.07
C GLU A 236 -13.08 8.79 -8.43
N VAL A 237 -12.00 8.30 -7.84
CA VAL A 237 -11.45 6.96 -8.12
C VAL A 237 -12.12 5.85 -7.32
N CYS A 238 -13.03 6.16 -6.39
CA CYS A 238 -13.71 5.14 -5.59
C CYS A 238 -14.62 4.28 -6.49
N PRO A 239 -14.38 2.96 -6.58
CA PRO A 239 -15.06 2.11 -7.56
C PRO A 239 -16.36 1.49 -7.06
N THR A 240 -16.70 1.65 -5.77
CA THR A 240 -17.90 1.05 -5.18
C THR A 240 -19.14 1.88 -5.52
N SER A 241 -20.30 1.23 -5.54
CA SER A 241 -21.60 1.89 -5.72
C SER A 241 -22.59 1.38 -4.65
N PRO A 242 -22.94 2.17 -3.63
CA PRO A 242 -22.51 3.55 -3.38
C PRO A 242 -21.00 3.70 -3.11
N LYS A 243 -20.47 4.91 -3.32
CA LYS A 243 -19.03 5.19 -3.11
C LYS A 243 -18.68 5.13 -1.63
N ALA A 244 -17.68 4.31 -1.30
CA ALA A 244 -17.14 4.20 0.05
C ALA A 244 -16.40 5.48 0.46
N ILE A 245 -15.90 6.25 -0.50
CA ILE A 245 -15.31 7.56 -0.24
C ILE A 245 -16.16 8.60 -0.91
N HIS A 246 -16.69 9.53 -0.12
CA HIS A 246 -17.46 10.68 -0.58
C HIS A 246 -16.89 11.96 0.04
N THR A 247 -17.17 13.09 -0.58
CA THR A 247 -16.83 14.40 -0.03
C THR A 247 -18.04 15.06 0.63
N GLU A 248 -17.80 15.68 1.78
CA GLU A 248 -18.77 16.55 2.45
C GLU A 248 -18.23 17.98 2.48
N GLN A 249 -19.11 18.98 2.39
CA GLN A 249 -18.71 20.37 2.58
C GLN A 249 -18.44 20.62 4.05
N ARG A 250 -17.26 21.14 4.39
CA ARG A 250 -16.93 21.57 5.75
C ARG A 250 -16.29 22.94 5.76
N ARG A 251 -16.66 23.71 6.78
CA ARG A 251 -15.97 24.93 7.18
C ARG A 251 -14.86 24.58 8.15
N LEU A 252 -13.64 24.97 7.82
CA LEU A 252 -12.43 24.75 8.60
C LEU A 252 -11.81 26.10 8.97
N LEU A 253 -11.37 26.23 10.21
CA LEU A 253 -10.63 27.41 10.67
C LEU A 253 -9.25 27.45 10.01
N ILE A 254 -8.87 28.63 9.49
CA ILE A 254 -7.52 28.85 8.98
C ILE A 254 -6.57 29.04 10.17
N ARG A 255 -5.34 28.51 10.08
CA ARG A 255 -4.33 28.54 11.15
C ARG A 255 -4.19 29.91 11.85
N ASP A 256 -4.11 30.98 11.06
CA ASP A 256 -3.98 32.36 11.55
C ASP A 256 -5.30 33.14 11.38
N GLY A 257 -6.43 32.44 11.31
CA GLY A 257 -7.74 33.00 11.02
C GLY A 257 -8.42 33.68 12.20
N LYS A 258 -7.96 33.44 13.43
CA LYS A 258 -8.52 34.08 14.63
C LYS A 258 -7.95 35.50 14.78
N LYS A 259 -8.82 36.50 14.64
CA LYS A 259 -8.50 37.92 14.67
C LYS A 259 -9.40 38.67 15.65
N MET A 260 -9.03 39.89 15.96
CA MET A 260 -9.83 40.84 16.74
C MET A 260 -10.40 41.92 15.83
N VAL A 261 -11.70 42.19 15.94
CA VAL A 261 -12.37 43.26 15.21
C VAL A 261 -11.90 44.62 15.72
N VAL A 262 -11.50 45.50 14.80
CA VAL A 262 -11.12 46.90 15.09
C VAL A 262 -12.29 47.84 14.79
N SER A 263 -12.90 47.66 13.61
CA SER A 263 -14.06 48.41 13.14
C SER A 263 -14.80 47.59 12.08
N ALA A 264 -16.11 47.77 11.99
CA ALA A 264 -16.93 47.17 10.95
C ALA A 264 -17.86 48.21 10.31
N THR A 265 -18.05 48.08 9.00
CA THR A 265 -19.08 48.75 8.21
C THR A 265 -19.95 47.68 7.54
N PRO A 266 -21.17 47.98 7.06
CA PRO A 266 -22.06 46.99 6.43
C PRO A 266 -21.45 46.20 5.25
N VAL A 267 -20.30 46.63 4.73
CA VAL A 267 -19.58 46.00 3.61
C VAL A 267 -18.18 45.51 3.96
N THR A 268 -17.62 45.93 5.10
CA THR A 268 -16.22 45.64 5.44
C THR A 268 -16.01 45.38 6.93
N VAL A 269 -15.10 44.48 7.25
CA VAL A 269 -14.62 44.23 8.62
C VAL A 269 -13.11 44.43 8.66
N THR A 270 -12.64 45.40 9.44
CA THR A 270 -11.22 45.63 9.67
C THR A 270 -10.77 44.86 10.91
N VAL A 271 -9.70 44.09 10.76
CA VAL A 271 -9.24 43.11 11.77
C VAL A 271 -7.77 43.30 12.13
N SER A 272 -7.44 43.01 13.39
CA SER A 272 -6.07 43.01 13.95
C SER A 272 -5.72 41.64 14.50
N GLU A 273 -4.43 41.38 14.71
CA GLU A 273 -4.00 40.19 15.44
C GLU A 273 -4.58 40.18 16.85
N TYR A 274 -4.75 38.99 17.42
CA TYR A 274 -5.16 38.92 18.82
C TYR A 274 -4.00 39.43 19.70
N PRO A 275 -4.25 40.32 20.68
CA PRO A 275 -3.19 40.83 21.55
C PRO A 275 -2.56 39.68 22.35
N MET A 276 -1.23 39.68 22.41
CA MET A 276 -0.47 38.81 23.32
C MET A 276 -0.74 39.22 24.77
N GLU A 277 -0.58 38.28 25.69
CA GLU A 277 -0.81 38.49 27.12
C GLU A 277 -0.02 39.73 27.62
N GLY A 278 -0.75 40.76 28.10
CA GLY A 278 -0.17 42.04 28.54
C GLY A 278 -0.23 43.21 27.54
N GLN A 279 -0.80 43.04 26.33
CA GLN A 279 -1.03 44.12 25.36
C GLN A 279 -2.52 44.48 25.23
N SER A 280 -2.84 45.76 25.10
CA SER A 280 -4.22 46.25 24.93
C SER A 280 -4.68 46.30 23.47
N VAL A 281 -3.74 46.24 22.52
CA VAL A 281 -4.00 46.28 21.07
C VAL A 281 -3.05 45.30 20.39
N GLY A 282 -3.61 44.37 19.61
CA GLY A 282 -2.80 43.47 18.80
C GLY A 282 -2.19 44.19 17.59
N GLN A 283 -1.12 43.62 17.04
CA GLN A 283 -0.47 44.17 15.86
C GLN A 283 -1.42 44.18 14.65
N ARG A 284 -1.17 45.08 13.70
CA ARG A 284 -1.96 45.15 12.46
C ARG A 284 -1.81 43.84 11.68
N SER A 285 -2.93 43.23 11.28
CA SER A 285 -2.90 42.07 10.39
C SER A 285 -2.33 42.47 9.03
N VAL A 286 -1.50 41.61 8.42
CA VAL A 286 -0.94 41.85 7.08
C VAL A 286 -1.28 40.66 6.20
N PHE A 287 -2.43 40.74 5.54
CA PHE A 287 -2.85 39.78 4.53
C PHE A 287 -2.31 40.16 3.15
N ALA A 288 -2.11 39.16 2.30
CA ALA A 288 -1.90 39.42 0.88
C ALA A 288 -3.22 39.86 0.23
N PRO A 289 -3.22 40.88 -0.65
CA PRO A 289 -4.43 41.33 -1.33
C PRO A 289 -5.12 40.16 -2.06
N ASN A 290 -6.43 40.02 -1.85
CA ASN A 290 -7.29 38.97 -2.42
C ASN A 290 -6.94 37.51 -2.07
N SER A 291 -6.16 37.24 -1.03
CA SER A 291 -5.91 35.88 -0.55
C SER A 291 -7.17 35.10 -0.11
N TYR A 292 -8.25 35.80 0.26
CA TYR A 292 -9.50 35.23 0.78
C TYR A 292 -10.70 35.44 -0.13
N ARG A 293 -10.48 35.75 -1.42
CA ARG A 293 -11.56 35.91 -2.42
C ARG A 293 -12.31 34.60 -2.72
N GLY A 294 -11.67 33.46 -2.45
CA GLY A 294 -12.20 32.13 -2.78
C GLY A 294 -12.13 31.83 -4.27
N ASP A 295 -12.44 30.58 -4.59
CA ASP A 295 -12.50 30.00 -5.94
C ASP A 295 -13.81 29.18 -6.04
N PRO A 296 -14.31 28.73 -7.21
CA PRO A 296 -15.51 27.90 -7.27
C PRO A 296 -15.43 26.61 -6.43
N THR A 297 -14.22 26.18 -6.07
CA THR A 297 -13.95 24.98 -5.26
C THR A 297 -13.83 25.23 -3.76
N ALA A 298 -13.60 26.49 -3.34
CA ALA A 298 -13.44 26.84 -1.93
C ALA A 298 -13.92 28.28 -1.66
N GLY A 299 -14.85 28.44 -0.71
CA GLY A 299 -15.34 29.74 -0.26
C GLY A 299 -14.67 30.16 1.03
N TYR A 300 -14.40 31.44 1.23
CA TYR A 300 -13.95 31.96 2.53
C TYR A 300 -15.10 32.67 3.23
N TYR A 301 -15.14 32.52 4.54
CA TYR A 301 -16.14 33.10 5.42
C TYR A 301 -15.47 33.73 6.63
N VAL A 302 -16.09 34.76 7.18
CA VAL A 302 -15.77 35.30 8.49
C VAL A 302 -16.92 34.97 9.42
N GLN A 303 -16.62 34.24 10.49
CA GLN A 303 -17.55 34.08 11.60
C GLN A 303 -17.19 35.11 12.68
N LEU A 304 -18.16 35.93 13.04
CA LEU A 304 -18.04 37.01 14.00
C LEU A 304 -18.70 36.56 15.28
N PHE A 305 -17.99 36.71 16.40
CA PHE A 305 -18.49 36.41 17.74
C PHE A 305 -18.59 37.70 18.53
N HIS A 306 -19.81 38.02 18.94
CA HIS A 306 -20.11 39.20 19.74
C HIS A 306 -19.97 38.90 21.24
N ARG A 307 -19.79 39.96 22.04
CA ARG A 307 -19.64 39.84 23.50
C ARG A 307 -20.85 39.24 24.22
N ASP A 308 -22.04 39.34 23.64
CA ASP A 308 -23.27 38.76 24.17
C ASP A 308 -23.39 37.24 23.92
N GLY A 309 -22.39 36.65 23.24
CA GLY A 309 -22.33 35.23 22.92
C GLY A 309 -23.02 34.86 21.60
N THR A 310 -23.61 35.82 20.89
CA THR A 310 -24.16 35.58 19.56
C THR A 310 -23.04 35.48 18.52
N SER A 311 -23.30 34.76 17.42
CA SER A 311 -22.37 34.69 16.30
C SER A 311 -23.09 34.73 14.97
N GLU A 312 -22.50 35.42 14.00
CA GLU A 312 -22.97 35.50 12.63
C GLU A 312 -21.86 35.13 11.65
N THR A 313 -22.21 34.67 10.46
CA THR A 313 -21.24 34.21 9.45
C THR A 313 -21.51 34.90 8.13
N HIS A 314 -20.47 35.52 7.56
CA HIS A 314 -20.54 36.29 6.33
C HIS A 314 -19.51 35.80 5.33
N ARG A 315 -19.86 35.79 4.03
CA ARG A 315 -18.92 35.36 2.99
C ARG A 315 -17.94 36.48 2.68
N ILE A 316 -16.67 36.12 2.53
CA ILE A 316 -15.60 37.05 2.13
C ILE A 316 -15.56 37.07 0.59
N ILE A 317 -15.67 38.27 0.02
CA ILE A 317 -15.66 38.50 -1.44
C ILE A 317 -14.28 38.93 -1.92
N ALA A 318 -13.58 39.71 -1.08
CA ALA A 318 -12.24 40.19 -1.33
C ALA A 318 -11.61 40.56 0.02
N ASN A 319 -10.30 40.75 0.02
CA ASN A 319 -9.59 41.30 1.16
C ASN A 319 -8.46 42.20 0.69
N ASP A 320 -8.15 43.20 1.51
CA ASP A 320 -6.92 43.96 1.43
C ASP A 320 -6.01 43.60 2.62
N VAL A 321 -5.06 44.47 2.98
CA VAL A 321 -4.06 44.26 4.05
C VAL A 321 -4.68 43.84 5.39
N ASP A 322 -5.67 44.56 5.89
CA ASP A 322 -6.29 44.32 7.22
C ASP A 322 -7.82 44.30 7.17
N THR A 323 -8.40 44.45 5.98
CA THR A 323 -9.83 44.66 5.79
C THR A 323 -10.41 43.54 4.93
N LEU A 324 -11.42 42.87 5.46
CA LEU A 324 -12.20 41.84 4.79
C LEU A 324 -13.44 42.50 4.18
N MET A 325 -13.64 42.34 2.88
CA MET A 325 -14.86 42.77 2.20
C MET A 325 -15.87 41.63 2.25
N ILE A 326 -17.05 41.90 2.79
CA ILE A 326 -18.09 40.90 3.02
C ILE A 326 -19.30 41.13 2.11
N GLY A 327 -20.03 40.06 1.84
CA GLY A 327 -21.34 40.16 1.23
C GLY A 327 -22.10 38.84 1.23
N GLU A 328 -23.27 38.87 0.61
CA GLU A 328 -24.22 37.77 0.62
C GLU A 328 -24.46 37.24 -0.80
N LEU A 329 -24.70 35.94 -0.90
CA LEU A 329 -25.20 35.32 -2.12
C LEU A 329 -26.68 35.64 -2.25
N ASN A 330 -27.10 36.27 -3.34
CA ASN A 330 -28.52 36.52 -3.58
C ASN A 330 -29.27 35.18 -3.73
N PRO A 331 -30.31 34.91 -2.91
CA PRO A 331 -31.07 33.66 -2.96
C PRO A 331 -31.80 33.44 -4.29
N ALA A 332 -31.99 34.46 -5.12
CA ALA A 332 -32.70 34.37 -6.40
C ALA A 332 -31.80 34.14 -7.63
N GLY A 333 -30.47 34.05 -7.50
CA GLY A 333 -29.62 33.92 -8.70
C GLY A 333 -28.11 33.81 -8.52
N GLY A 334 -27.59 33.51 -7.32
CA GLY A 334 -26.17 33.21 -7.13
C GLY A 334 -25.18 34.36 -7.40
N GLN A 335 -25.67 35.56 -7.78
CA GLN A 335 -24.85 36.77 -7.84
C GLN A 335 -24.49 37.23 -6.43
N LEU A 336 -23.20 37.47 -6.20
CA LEU A 336 -22.67 38.08 -4.99
C LEU A 336 -23.11 39.54 -4.94
N VAL A 337 -23.85 39.91 -3.91
CA VAL A 337 -24.22 41.31 -3.65
C VAL A 337 -23.23 41.85 -2.61
N ASN A 338 -22.64 43.01 -2.91
CA ASN A 338 -21.78 43.70 -1.95
C ASN A 338 -22.62 44.22 -0.79
N GLY A 339 -22.17 43.94 0.43
CA GLY A 339 -22.85 44.32 1.66
C GLY A 339 -23.65 43.17 2.23
N SER A 340 -23.33 42.82 3.47
CA SER A 340 -24.17 41.94 4.27
C SER A 340 -24.96 42.79 5.27
N ARG A 341 -26.15 42.31 5.65
CA ARG A 341 -26.87 42.93 6.76
C ARG A 341 -26.39 42.25 8.03
N PHE A 342 -25.50 42.91 8.76
CA PHE A 342 -25.20 42.48 10.12
C PHE A 342 -26.50 42.46 10.93
N ALA A 343 -26.74 41.38 11.66
CA ALA A 343 -27.80 41.37 12.66
C ALA A 343 -27.44 42.34 13.81
N GLN A 344 -26.15 42.43 14.11
CA GLN A 344 -25.56 43.37 15.06
C GLN A 344 -24.22 43.85 14.50
N THR A 345 -24.02 45.17 14.40
CA THR A 345 -22.75 45.71 13.91
C THR A 345 -21.61 45.29 14.86
N PRO A 346 -20.57 44.59 14.36
CA PRO A 346 -19.46 44.14 15.19
C PRO A 346 -18.73 45.32 15.85
N GLU A 347 -18.48 45.21 17.15
CA GLU A 347 -17.80 46.24 17.92
C GLU A 347 -16.30 45.94 18.07
N ARG A 348 -15.53 46.96 18.46
CA ARG A 348 -14.10 46.79 18.74
C ARG A 348 -13.91 45.79 19.88
N GLY A 349 -13.07 44.78 19.63
CA GLY A 349 -12.78 43.71 20.60
C GLY A 349 -13.63 42.45 20.41
N ASP A 350 -14.61 42.45 19.49
CA ASP A 350 -15.27 41.22 19.05
C ASP A 350 -14.26 40.30 18.35
N VAL A 351 -14.54 38.99 18.32
CA VAL A 351 -13.63 37.99 17.72
C VAL A 351 -14.10 37.67 16.31
N ALA A 352 -13.20 37.75 15.34
CA ALA A 352 -13.44 37.31 13.97
C ALA A 352 -12.63 36.06 13.68
N THR A 353 -13.25 34.98 13.23
CA THR A 353 -12.56 33.79 12.75
C THR A 353 -12.75 33.62 11.26
N ILE A 354 -11.64 33.63 10.53
CA ILE A 354 -11.62 33.37 9.10
C ILE A 354 -11.64 31.85 8.87
N GLU A 355 -12.69 31.39 8.22
CA GLU A 355 -12.94 30.01 7.87
C GLU A 355 -12.88 29.83 6.35
N ILE A 356 -12.51 28.63 5.93
CA ILE A 356 -12.58 28.18 4.55
C ILE A 356 -13.57 27.02 4.46
N GLU A 357 -14.56 27.17 3.58
CA GLU A 357 -15.50 26.12 3.20
C GLU A 357 -14.96 25.40 1.97
N LEU A 358 -14.64 24.12 2.14
CA LEU A 358 -14.22 23.27 1.03
C LEU A 358 -14.72 21.83 1.22
N LYS A 359 -14.65 21.07 0.14
CA LYS A 359 -14.91 19.63 0.17
C LYS A 359 -13.80 18.88 0.87
N VAL A 360 -14.16 18.15 1.93
CA VAL A 360 -13.26 17.24 2.64
C VAL A 360 -13.69 15.79 2.41
N PRO A 361 -12.74 14.85 2.23
CA PRO A 361 -13.08 13.47 1.99
C PRO A 361 -13.38 12.73 3.30
N LYS A 362 -14.37 11.84 3.24
CA LYS A 362 -14.78 10.95 4.32
C LYS A 362 -14.91 9.52 3.82
N ILE A 363 -14.58 8.56 4.67
CA ILE A 363 -14.63 7.13 4.36
C ILE A 363 -15.80 6.52 5.12
N ASP A 364 -16.66 5.83 4.39
CA ASP A 364 -17.60 4.85 4.91
C ASP A 364 -16.91 3.48 4.95
N THR A 365 -16.62 3.00 6.15
CA THR A 365 -15.92 1.74 6.37
C THR A 365 -16.76 0.52 6.00
N GLU A 366 -18.09 0.62 6.02
CA GLU A 366 -18.97 -0.49 5.68
C GLU A 366 -19.00 -0.75 4.17
N LEU A 367 -18.80 0.29 3.37
CA LEU A 367 -18.73 0.17 1.92
C LEU A 367 -17.30 -0.07 1.40
N CYS A 368 -16.28 0.17 2.23
CA CYS A 368 -14.89 0.06 1.82
C CYS A 368 -14.48 -1.41 1.57
N ILE A 369 -13.91 -1.68 0.40
CA ILE A 369 -13.40 -3.02 0.02
C ILE A 369 -11.87 -3.13 0.05
N GLY A 370 -11.16 -2.05 0.41
CA GLY A 370 -9.69 -2.06 0.51
C GLY A 370 -8.95 -2.22 -0.83
N CYS A 371 -9.53 -1.76 -1.95
CA CYS A 371 -8.92 -1.93 -3.28
C CYS A 371 -7.63 -1.12 -3.52
N GLY A 372 -7.40 -0.07 -2.73
CA GLY A 372 -6.19 0.77 -2.79
C GLY A 372 -6.13 1.81 -3.90
N LEU A 373 -7.20 2.03 -4.67
CA LEU A 373 -7.25 3.07 -5.72
C LEU A 373 -6.99 4.48 -5.15
N CYS A 374 -7.56 4.80 -3.99
CA CYS A 374 -7.37 6.08 -3.32
C CYS A 374 -5.91 6.30 -2.90
N GLU A 375 -5.24 5.27 -2.37
CA GLU A 375 -3.82 5.31 -2.06
C GLU A 375 -3.04 5.52 -3.37
N TYR A 376 -3.20 4.67 -4.38
CA TYR A 376 -2.45 4.71 -5.64
C TYR A 376 -2.58 6.02 -6.44
N HIS A 377 -3.77 6.65 -6.44
CA HIS A 377 -4.00 7.91 -7.18
C HIS A 377 -3.79 9.17 -6.34
N CYS A 378 -3.48 9.06 -5.05
CA CYS A 378 -3.30 10.22 -4.20
C CYS A 378 -2.20 11.16 -4.75
N PRO A 379 -2.48 12.47 -4.94
CA PRO A 379 -1.52 13.42 -5.52
C PRO A 379 -0.42 13.85 -4.55
N VAL A 380 -0.52 13.51 -3.26
CA VAL A 380 0.49 13.87 -2.26
C VAL A 380 1.76 13.05 -2.47
N VAL A 381 2.85 13.74 -2.77
CA VAL A 381 4.18 13.16 -3.00
C VAL A 381 4.89 12.90 -1.66
N GLY A 382 5.59 11.77 -1.55
CA GLY A 382 6.50 11.47 -0.45
C GLY A 382 6.35 10.05 0.13
N ASP A 383 7.10 9.80 1.21
CA ASP A 383 7.20 8.46 1.82
C ASP A 383 5.90 7.93 2.44
N ARG A 384 4.88 8.77 2.67
CA ARG A 384 3.56 8.36 3.18
C ARG A 384 2.45 9.15 2.51
N ARG A 385 1.56 8.42 1.84
CA ARG A 385 0.32 8.98 1.30
C ARG A 385 -0.65 9.22 2.46
N PRO A 386 -1.43 10.32 2.43
CA PRO A 386 -2.38 10.64 3.48
C PRO A 386 -3.54 9.66 3.54
N VAL A 387 -3.87 8.99 2.45
CA VAL A 387 -4.80 7.87 2.44
C VAL A 387 -4.03 6.59 2.24
N TYR A 388 -4.27 5.62 3.09
CA TYR A 388 -3.60 4.32 3.06
C TYR A 388 -4.58 3.22 3.44
N VAL A 389 -4.36 2.02 2.90
CA VAL A 389 -5.18 0.85 3.24
C VAL A 389 -4.44 0.00 4.26
N THR A 390 -5.17 -0.59 5.19
CA THR A 390 -4.69 -1.62 6.13
C THR A 390 -5.50 -2.90 5.94
N ALA A 391 -5.01 -4.02 6.48
CA ALA A 391 -5.75 -5.28 6.51
C ALA A 391 -6.92 -5.30 7.51
N GLU A 392 -7.24 -4.18 8.17
CA GLU A 392 -8.36 -4.10 9.11
C GLU A 392 -9.69 -4.28 8.37
N GLY A 393 -10.59 -5.13 8.91
CA GLY A 393 -11.90 -5.40 8.31
C GLY A 393 -11.86 -6.27 7.04
N GLU A 394 -10.76 -6.98 6.80
CA GLU A 394 -10.67 -7.93 5.68
C GLU A 394 -11.54 -9.18 5.91
N THR A 395 -12.16 -9.73 4.86
CA THR A 395 -13.09 -10.88 4.97
C THR A 395 -12.44 -12.12 5.59
N ARG A 396 -11.12 -12.32 5.38
CA ARG A 396 -10.36 -13.42 5.99
C ARG A 396 -10.21 -13.30 7.51
N SER A 397 -10.37 -12.08 8.06
CA SER A 397 -10.40 -11.82 9.50
C SER A 397 -11.80 -11.96 10.10
N GLU A 398 -12.88 -11.83 9.32
CA GLU A 398 -14.26 -11.96 9.81
C GLU A 398 -14.58 -13.39 10.29
N ALA A 399 -13.92 -14.41 9.73
CA ALA A 399 -13.95 -15.79 10.26
C ALA A 399 -13.45 -15.91 11.72
N GLN A 400 -12.79 -14.89 12.27
CA GLN A 400 -12.32 -14.86 13.67
C GLN A 400 -13.33 -14.26 14.65
N ALA A 401 -14.32 -13.49 14.20
CA ALA A 401 -15.30 -12.86 15.09
C ALA A 401 -16.12 -13.89 15.91
N ASP A 402 -16.32 -15.09 15.35
CA ASP A 402 -17.02 -16.17 16.03
C ASP A 402 -16.16 -16.96 17.03
N ASP A 403 -14.83 -16.96 16.86
CA ASP A 403 -13.93 -17.64 17.81
C ASP A 403 -13.49 -16.70 18.97
N ALA A 404 -13.48 -15.38 18.73
CA ALA A 404 -13.23 -14.37 19.76
C ALA A 404 -14.39 -14.22 20.76
N ARG A 405 -15.66 -14.27 20.29
CA ARG A 405 -16.85 -14.24 21.17
C ARG A 405 -16.95 -15.47 22.08
N ASN A 406 -16.39 -16.60 21.66
CA ASN A 406 -16.43 -17.86 22.42
C ASN A 406 -15.25 -18.05 23.40
N ARG A 407 -14.24 -17.17 23.41
CA ARG A 407 -13.08 -17.30 24.30
C ARG A 407 -13.28 -16.73 25.69
N SER A 408 -14.04 -15.64 25.83
CA SER A 408 -14.42 -15.11 27.15
C SER A 408 -15.31 -16.08 27.93
N PHE A 409 -16.09 -16.93 27.24
CA PHE A 409 -16.89 -17.99 27.87
C PHE A 409 -16.10 -19.27 28.21
N ARG A 410 -15.00 -19.56 27.50
CA ARG A 410 -14.16 -20.75 27.74
C ARG A 410 -13.10 -20.57 28.83
N LEU A 411 -12.83 -19.34 29.26
CA LEU A 411 -11.93 -19.06 30.38
C LEU A 411 -12.66 -19.04 31.74
N VAL A 412 -13.96 -19.32 31.76
CA VAL A 412 -14.81 -19.36 32.97
C VAL A 412 -15.39 -20.77 33.21
N LYS A 413 -14.90 -21.80 32.51
CA LYS A 413 -15.26 -23.20 32.77
C LYS A 413 -14.05 -24.07 33.09
#